data_AF-A0A0D7B2W8-F1
#
_entry.id   AF-A0A0D7B2W8-F1
#
_cell.length_a   1.000
_cell.length_b   1.000
_cell.length_c   1.000
_cell.angle_alpha   90.00
_cell.angle_beta   90.00
_cell.angle_gamma   90.00
#
_symmetry.space_group_name_H-M   'P 1'
#
loop_
_entity.id
_entity.type
_entity.pdbx_description
1 polymer ?
#
loop_
_entity_poly.entity_id
_entity_poly.type
_entity_poly.pdbx_seq_one_letter_code
_entity_poly.pdbx_strand_id
1 'polypeptide(L)'
;MTLHSLSAIALVALASAADISWVDCAENVPSSLAGTTLPDTLPATLACGRLDVPLDHSKDLSDDNVITLGPETEDEYRDFALHVGTYAQSCIDQSSPPSIVEHLATGDIIRDWNLVREALGGTYLGEHYAALYPEHTGRFALDAIFATGVSNHDLLAAQYKSTQNMIYRADAACLAEPSCPFNYQGKGSVPKAFDEVLALASNGSAPVSVHDVREQVALNYFIGQPRLNDFNAALGQALNGNWTGWDYASTGAALTNVEDNSFEGWSSLRESLKEADTANVNFVFFQVMHLICSSWPYTASSNEKLSVNASMVLVTADWDLVTPTDLATFEWQQTPKSVLIDRHGDAHGTFNVPGPARDAFVNFLVTGDLPSALDDPKVAIYLPGSTRGESPDPYSVPTGLEYGDTV
;
A
#
# COMPACT_ATOMS: atom_id res chain seq x y z
N MET A 1 5.62 -2.18 -45.09
CA MET A 1 6.75 -1.23 -45.07
C MET A 1 6.18 0.12 -44.66
N THR A 2 6.32 0.62 -43.42
CA THR A 2 7.55 1.18 -42.78
C THR A 2 8.26 2.20 -43.68
N LEU A 3 8.71 3.39 -43.26
CA LEU A 3 8.59 4.24 -42.06
C LEU A 3 9.37 5.55 -42.39
N HIS A 4 9.17 6.60 -41.57
CA HIS A 4 9.97 7.84 -41.44
C HIS A 4 9.80 8.93 -42.52
N SER A 5 9.98 10.23 -42.27
CA SER A 5 10.01 11.17 -41.13
C SER A 5 10.46 12.50 -41.76
N LEU A 6 9.94 13.65 -41.33
CA LEU A 6 10.53 14.97 -41.64
C LEU A 6 10.24 15.98 -40.50
N SER A 7 11.30 16.27 -39.74
CA SER A 7 11.81 17.57 -39.27
C SER A 7 11.19 18.83 -39.92
N ALA A 8 11.13 20.05 -39.34
CA ALA A 8 11.47 20.62 -38.02
C ALA A 8 11.17 22.16 -38.02
N ILE A 9 11.27 22.82 -36.84
CA ILE A 9 11.63 24.26 -36.56
C ILE A 9 10.50 25.32 -36.70
N ALA A 10 10.26 26.32 -35.82
CA ALA A 10 10.96 26.92 -34.68
C ALA A 10 10.02 27.79 -33.78
N LEU A 11 10.40 27.97 -32.50
CA LEU A 11 10.60 29.27 -31.79
C LEU A 11 11.15 28.95 -30.37
N VAL A 12 12.47 28.95 -30.12
CA VAL A 12 13.34 30.03 -29.61
C VAL A 12 12.90 30.70 -28.30
N ALA A 13 13.57 30.24 -27.22
CA ALA A 13 14.18 30.94 -26.07
C ALA A 13 13.33 31.75 -25.08
N LEU A 14 13.34 31.29 -23.81
CA LEU A 14 13.94 31.99 -22.67
C LEU A 14 14.48 30.92 -21.69
N ALA A 15 15.74 31.05 -21.30
CA ALA A 15 16.47 30.11 -20.46
C ALA A 15 16.70 30.69 -19.06
N SER A 16 16.57 29.85 -18.03
CA SER A 16 17.63 29.67 -17.04
C SER A 16 17.95 28.18 -17.03
N ALA A 17 19.17 27.84 -17.44
CA ALA A 17 19.64 26.47 -17.61
C ALA A 17 19.78 25.79 -16.25
N ALA A 18 19.14 24.64 -16.06
CA ALA A 18 19.68 23.64 -15.13
C ALA A 18 20.98 23.13 -15.76
N ASP A 19 22.10 23.27 -15.05
CA ASP A 19 23.40 22.79 -15.52
C ASP A 19 23.35 21.27 -15.63
N ILE A 20 23.34 20.77 -16.86
CA ILE A 20 23.49 19.34 -17.13
C ILE A 20 24.92 18.95 -16.74
N SER A 21 25.05 18.16 -15.68
CA SER A 21 26.33 17.55 -15.33
C SER A 21 26.58 16.36 -16.25
N TRP A 22 27.52 16.49 -17.17
CA TRP A 22 27.88 15.40 -18.07
C TRP A 22 28.73 14.37 -17.33
N VAL A 23 28.24 13.14 -17.27
CA VAL A 23 28.85 12.02 -16.54
C VAL A 23 29.31 10.95 -17.52
N ASP A 24 30.25 10.10 -17.08
CA ASP A 24 30.62 8.92 -17.87
C ASP A 24 29.43 7.95 -17.92
N CYS A 25 28.90 7.74 -19.12
CA CYS A 25 27.81 6.82 -19.39
C CYS A 25 28.10 5.38 -18.93
N ALA A 26 29.38 4.95 -18.95
CA ALA A 26 29.76 3.58 -18.59
C ALA A 26 29.72 3.36 -17.06
N GLU A 27 29.90 4.42 -16.27
CA GLU A 27 29.90 4.36 -14.80
C GLU A 27 28.54 4.70 -14.18
N ASN A 28 27.61 5.28 -14.95
CA ASN A 28 26.33 5.82 -14.47
C ASN A 28 25.11 5.19 -15.15
N VAL A 29 25.20 3.90 -15.49
CA VAL A 29 24.10 3.12 -16.07
C VAL A 29 23.03 2.86 -14.99
N PRO A 30 21.75 3.16 -15.23
CA PRO A 30 20.67 2.86 -14.28
C PRO A 30 20.65 1.38 -13.87
N SER A 31 20.37 1.10 -12.59
CA SER A 31 20.33 -0.26 -12.02
C SER A 31 19.38 -1.22 -12.73
N SER A 32 18.35 -0.69 -13.41
CA SER A 32 17.43 -1.46 -14.25
C SER A 32 18.05 -2.10 -15.50
N LEU A 33 19.29 -1.72 -15.86
CA LEU A 33 20.07 -2.32 -16.95
C LEU A 33 21.18 -3.26 -16.44
N ALA A 34 21.32 -3.43 -15.12
CA ALA A 34 22.30 -4.33 -14.52
C ALA A 34 22.05 -5.78 -14.98
N GLY A 35 23.04 -6.38 -15.65
CA GLY A 35 22.95 -7.72 -16.24
C GLY A 35 22.84 -7.74 -17.77
N THR A 36 22.70 -6.58 -18.43
CA THR A 36 22.78 -6.47 -19.90
C THR A 36 24.22 -6.22 -20.32
N THR A 37 24.79 -7.07 -21.19
CA THR A 37 26.13 -6.83 -21.74
C THR A 37 26.07 -5.64 -22.69
N LEU A 38 26.55 -4.49 -22.23
CA LEU A 38 26.71 -3.31 -23.09
C LEU A 38 27.86 -3.56 -24.10
N PRO A 39 27.86 -2.89 -25.27
CA PRO A 39 28.99 -2.95 -26.19
C PRO A 39 30.27 -2.41 -25.51
N ASP A 40 31.42 -3.03 -25.77
CA ASP A 40 32.74 -2.63 -25.21
C ASP A 40 33.11 -1.16 -25.51
N THR A 41 32.43 -0.53 -26.47
CA THR A 41 32.54 0.89 -26.80
C THR A 41 31.16 1.49 -27.06
N LEU A 42 30.76 2.46 -26.24
CA LEU A 42 29.56 3.26 -26.49
C LEU A 42 29.81 4.23 -27.67
N PRO A 43 28.77 4.62 -28.43
CA PRO A 43 28.92 5.56 -29.54
C PRO A 43 29.48 6.90 -29.04
N ALA A 44 30.45 7.49 -29.77
CA ALA A 44 31.04 8.79 -29.42
C ALA A 44 30.03 9.96 -29.44
N THR A 45 28.81 9.72 -29.94
CA THR A 45 27.68 10.67 -29.96
C THR A 45 26.76 10.52 -28.75
N LEU A 46 27.00 9.54 -27.87
CA LEU A 46 26.21 9.33 -26.66
C LEU A 46 26.74 10.27 -25.57
N ALA A 47 25.87 11.12 -25.04
CA ALA A 47 26.18 12.03 -23.97
C ALA A 47 25.21 11.77 -22.81
N CYS A 48 25.72 11.40 -21.64
CA CYS A 48 24.90 11.15 -20.45
C CYS A 48 24.97 12.36 -19.53
N GLY A 49 23.81 12.96 -19.30
CA GLY A 49 23.64 14.08 -18.38
C GLY A 49 22.91 13.62 -17.13
N ARG A 50 23.40 14.04 -15.97
CA ARG A 50 22.64 14.01 -14.72
C ARG A 50 21.92 15.35 -14.56
N LEU A 51 20.63 15.29 -14.26
CA LEU A 51 19.78 16.45 -14.06
C LEU A 51 19.28 16.43 -12.61
N ASP A 52 19.77 17.34 -11.78
CA ASP A 52 19.23 17.56 -10.44
C ASP A 52 18.25 18.76 -10.53
N VAL A 53 17.01 18.59 -10.06
CA VAL A 53 15.93 19.59 -10.24
C VAL A 53 15.36 20.03 -8.89
N PRO A 54 15.39 21.34 -8.55
CA PRO A 54 14.77 21.87 -7.33
C PRO A 54 13.25 22.03 -7.47
N LEU A 55 12.50 21.91 -6.36
CA LEU A 55 11.04 22.11 -6.31
C LEU A 55 10.62 23.57 -6.59
N ASP A 56 11.43 24.55 -6.16
CA ASP A 56 11.30 25.97 -6.48
C ASP A 56 12.48 26.40 -7.36
N HIS A 57 12.22 26.60 -8.65
CA HIS A 57 13.23 26.94 -9.65
C HIS A 57 13.84 28.36 -9.50
N SER A 58 13.42 29.13 -8.49
CA SER A 58 13.99 30.45 -8.19
C SER A 58 15.05 30.43 -7.08
N LYS A 59 15.33 29.27 -6.45
CA LYS A 59 16.27 29.12 -5.33
C LYS A 59 17.28 27.98 -5.55
N ASP A 60 18.45 28.11 -4.94
CA ASP A 60 19.48 27.07 -4.93
C ASP A 60 19.09 25.87 -4.05
N LEU A 61 19.65 24.68 -4.34
CA LEU A 61 19.45 23.44 -3.56
C LEU A 61 19.95 23.58 -2.10
N SER A 62 19.10 23.27 -1.14
CA SER A 62 19.39 23.28 0.30
C SER A 62 18.48 22.31 1.07
N ASP A 63 18.78 22.08 2.35
CA ASP A 63 17.95 21.27 3.26
C ASP A 63 16.49 21.79 3.38
N ASP A 64 16.26 23.05 2.99
CA ASP A 64 14.94 23.73 2.99
C ASP A 64 14.19 23.60 1.65
N ASN A 65 14.76 22.89 0.66
CA ASN A 65 14.11 22.59 -0.62
C ASN A 65 14.03 21.08 -0.91
N VAL A 66 14.12 20.29 0.16
CA VAL A 66 13.91 18.83 0.20
C VAL A 66 12.40 18.54 0.33
N ILE A 67 11.97 17.42 -0.24
CA ILE A 67 10.59 16.95 -0.13
C ILE A 67 10.34 16.43 1.29
N THR A 68 9.50 17.14 2.04
CA THR A 68 8.80 16.62 3.22
C THR A 68 7.53 15.89 2.75
N LEU A 69 7.39 14.60 3.05
CA LEU A 69 6.24 13.82 2.57
C LEU A 69 5.09 13.81 3.59
N GLY A 70 3.97 14.37 3.12
CA GLY A 70 2.77 14.73 3.87
C GLY A 70 2.74 16.23 4.17
N PRO A 71 1.81 17.01 3.60
CA PRO A 71 1.79 18.45 3.81
C PRO A 71 1.53 18.78 5.29
N GLU A 72 2.45 19.53 5.89
CA GLU A 72 2.39 20.02 7.27
C GLU A 72 1.84 21.45 7.32
N THR A 73 2.01 22.19 6.23
CA THR A 73 1.49 23.54 6.04
C THR A 73 0.42 23.59 4.95
N GLU A 74 -0.39 24.66 4.97
CA GLU A 74 -1.41 24.88 3.94
C GLU A 74 -0.77 25.09 2.55
N ASP A 75 0.40 25.75 2.50
CA ASP A 75 1.11 25.99 1.24
C ASP A 75 1.63 24.67 0.63
N GLU A 76 2.24 23.79 1.44
CA GLU A 76 2.63 22.44 1.00
C GLU A 76 1.43 21.61 0.54
N TYR A 77 0.28 21.74 1.22
CA TYR A 77 -0.95 21.04 0.81
C TYR A 77 -1.42 21.51 -0.57
N ARG A 78 -1.39 22.82 -0.81
CA ARG A 78 -1.76 23.42 -2.10
C ARG A 78 -0.80 23.02 -3.20
N ASP A 79 0.50 23.00 -2.92
CA ASP A 79 1.52 22.58 -3.89
C ASP A 79 1.37 21.09 -4.24
N PHE A 80 1.17 20.22 -3.25
CA PHE A 80 0.89 18.80 -3.51
C PHE A 80 -0.39 18.63 -4.35
N ALA A 81 -1.46 19.34 -3.98
CA ALA A 81 -2.71 19.32 -4.72
C ALA A 81 -2.56 19.77 -6.19
N LEU A 82 -1.73 20.78 -6.45
CA LEU A 82 -1.42 21.24 -7.81
C LEU A 82 -0.70 20.17 -8.63
N HIS A 83 0.29 19.49 -8.05
CA HIS A 83 1.02 18.41 -8.73
C HIS A 83 0.12 17.23 -9.04
N VAL A 84 -0.72 16.83 -8.07
CA VAL A 84 -1.72 15.79 -8.28
C VAL A 84 -2.73 16.18 -9.35
N GLY A 85 -3.22 17.43 -9.34
CA GLY A 85 -4.12 17.94 -10.37
C GLY A 85 -3.49 17.90 -11.76
N THR A 86 -2.21 18.25 -11.87
CA THR A 86 -1.43 18.16 -13.12
C THR A 86 -1.30 16.70 -13.59
N TYR A 87 -0.98 15.79 -12.68
CA TYR A 87 -0.92 14.36 -12.97
C TYR A 87 -2.28 13.81 -13.43
N ALA A 88 -3.36 14.14 -12.71
CA ALA A 88 -4.71 13.73 -13.06
C ALA A 88 -5.15 14.27 -14.43
N GLN A 89 -4.81 15.53 -14.74
CA GLN A 89 -5.04 16.10 -16.07
C GLN A 89 -4.26 15.34 -17.14
N SER A 90 -3.02 14.95 -16.85
CA SER A 90 -2.22 14.13 -17.76
C SER A 90 -2.87 12.77 -18.02
N CYS A 91 -3.51 12.15 -17.01
CA CYS A 91 -4.28 10.93 -17.18
C CYS A 91 -5.49 11.16 -18.09
N ILE A 92 -6.22 12.27 -17.91
CA ILE A 92 -7.37 12.63 -18.76
C ILE A 92 -6.93 12.82 -20.22
N ASP A 93 -5.87 13.58 -20.45
CA ASP A 93 -5.41 13.97 -21.78
C ASP A 93 -4.81 12.77 -22.56
N GLN A 94 -4.20 11.82 -21.85
CA GLN A 94 -3.51 10.68 -22.46
C GLN A 94 -4.35 9.41 -22.53
N SER A 95 -5.48 9.34 -21.83
CA SER A 95 -6.31 8.14 -21.83
C SER A 95 -7.14 8.00 -23.11
N SER A 96 -7.32 6.75 -23.56
CA SER A 96 -8.15 6.41 -24.71
C SER A 96 -9.08 5.25 -24.35
N PRO A 97 -10.39 5.32 -24.67
CA PRO A 97 -11.04 6.40 -25.41
C PRO A 97 -11.10 7.72 -24.61
N PRO A 98 -11.26 8.88 -25.27
CA PRO A 98 -11.51 10.14 -24.55
C PRO A 98 -12.66 9.97 -23.55
N SER A 99 -12.57 10.67 -22.41
CA SER A 99 -13.48 10.59 -21.26
C SER A 99 -13.52 9.26 -20.49
N ILE A 100 -12.68 8.26 -20.81
CA ILE A 100 -12.68 6.98 -20.09
C ILE A 100 -12.44 7.14 -18.59
N VAL A 101 -11.66 8.15 -18.17
CA VAL A 101 -11.33 8.44 -16.77
C VAL A 101 -12.58 8.79 -15.93
N GLU A 102 -13.64 9.34 -16.55
CA GLU A 102 -14.93 9.62 -15.90
C GLU A 102 -15.73 8.36 -15.56
N HIS A 103 -15.40 7.22 -16.19
CA HIS A 103 -16.14 5.97 -16.12
C HIS A 103 -15.34 4.83 -15.47
N LEU A 104 -14.30 5.17 -14.71
CA LEU A 104 -13.51 4.20 -13.92
C LEU A 104 -14.05 4.03 -12.50
N ALA A 105 -15.19 4.64 -12.18
CA ALA A 105 -15.80 4.50 -10.86
C ALA A 105 -16.31 3.07 -10.64
N THR A 106 -16.27 2.61 -9.39
CA THR A 106 -16.75 1.30 -8.96
C THR A 106 -18.14 0.97 -9.52
N GLY A 107 -19.06 1.94 -9.54
CA GLY A 107 -20.41 1.79 -10.10
C GLY A 107 -20.46 1.44 -11.58
N ASP A 108 -19.57 2.00 -12.40
CA ASP A 108 -19.44 1.66 -13.82
C ASP A 108 -18.83 0.26 -13.97
N ILE A 109 -17.76 -0.02 -13.23
CA ILE A 109 -17.08 -1.31 -13.32
C ILE A 109 -17.96 -2.46 -12.80
N ILE A 110 -18.88 -2.25 -11.85
CA ILE A 110 -19.86 -3.29 -11.43
C ILE A 110 -20.82 -3.64 -12.56
N ARG A 111 -21.28 -2.63 -13.33
CA ARG A 111 -22.13 -2.88 -14.51
C ARG A 111 -21.36 -3.67 -15.55
N ASP A 112 -20.10 -3.30 -15.78
CA ASP A 112 -19.19 -4.07 -16.61
C ASP A 112 -18.98 -5.47 -16.06
N TRP A 113 -18.86 -5.67 -14.75
CA TRP A 113 -18.76 -6.99 -14.13
C TRP A 113 -20.02 -7.83 -14.26
N ASN A 114 -21.21 -7.25 -14.36
CA ASN A 114 -22.40 -8.04 -14.68
C ASN A 114 -22.39 -8.48 -16.16
N LEU A 115 -21.87 -7.65 -17.06
CA LEU A 115 -21.61 -8.03 -18.45
C LEU A 115 -20.49 -9.07 -18.54
N VAL A 116 -19.42 -8.90 -17.75
CA VAL A 116 -18.33 -9.86 -17.61
C VAL A 116 -18.77 -11.04 -16.75
N ARG A 117 -19.85 -11.08 -15.97
CA ARG A 117 -20.36 -12.34 -15.41
C ARG A 117 -20.91 -13.22 -16.54
N GLU A 118 -21.41 -12.61 -17.61
CA GLU A 118 -21.60 -13.32 -18.86
C GLU A 118 -20.25 -13.86 -19.43
N ALA A 119 -19.10 -13.50 -18.83
CA ALA A 119 -17.71 -13.79 -19.23
C ALA A 119 -16.52 -14.02 -18.18
N LEU A 120 -16.67 -14.12 -16.81
CA LEU A 120 -15.72 -14.48 -15.67
C LEU A 120 -15.10 -13.37 -14.71
N GLY A 121 -15.36 -13.43 -13.34
CA GLY A 121 -15.37 -12.46 -12.15
C GLY A 121 -14.13 -11.94 -11.28
N GLY A 122 -14.33 -11.00 -10.27
CA GLY A 122 -13.35 -10.36 -9.28
C GLY A 122 -13.92 -9.74 -7.92
N THR A 123 -13.10 -9.14 -6.99
CA THR A 123 -13.38 -8.95 -5.50
C THR A 123 -13.87 -7.61 -4.90
N TYR A 124 -13.20 -6.43 -4.96
CA TYR A 124 -13.74 -5.17 -4.37
C TYR A 124 -15.08 -4.76 -5.00
N LEU A 125 -15.14 -5.03 -6.29
CA LEU A 125 -16.33 -4.91 -7.12
C LEU A 125 -17.40 -5.93 -6.70
N GLY A 126 -17.00 -6.94 -5.95
CA GLY A 126 -17.81 -8.07 -5.54
C GLY A 126 -18.82 -7.78 -4.45
N GLU A 127 -18.53 -6.92 -3.47
CA GLU A 127 -19.51 -6.59 -2.41
C GLU A 127 -20.67 -5.79 -2.97
N HIS A 128 -20.36 -4.73 -3.70
CA HIS A 128 -21.37 -3.97 -4.42
C HIS A 128 -22.09 -4.82 -5.47
N TYR A 129 -21.39 -5.71 -6.16
CA TYR A 129 -22.02 -6.68 -7.06
C TYR A 129 -22.99 -7.58 -6.29
N ALA A 130 -22.61 -8.07 -5.11
CA ALA A 130 -23.46 -8.91 -4.28
C ALA A 130 -24.64 -8.16 -3.66
N ALA A 131 -24.48 -6.87 -3.38
CA ALA A 131 -25.57 -5.99 -2.95
C ALA A 131 -26.58 -5.74 -4.08
N LEU A 132 -26.10 -5.50 -5.31
CA LEU A 132 -26.94 -5.14 -6.46
C LEU A 132 -27.54 -6.36 -7.19
N TYR A 133 -26.83 -7.49 -7.20
CA TYR A 133 -27.21 -8.72 -7.90
C TYR A 133 -27.07 -9.97 -7.02
N PRO A 134 -27.72 -10.02 -5.84
CA PRO A 134 -27.58 -11.14 -4.89
C PRO A 134 -28.03 -12.49 -5.45
N GLU A 135 -28.90 -12.51 -6.46
CA GLU A 135 -29.31 -13.73 -7.18
C GLU A 135 -28.24 -14.26 -8.15
N HIS A 136 -27.15 -13.52 -8.34
CA HIS A 136 -26.04 -13.87 -9.23
C HIS A 136 -24.74 -14.21 -8.51
N THR A 137 -24.75 -14.28 -7.18
CA THR A 137 -23.57 -14.52 -6.33
C THR A 137 -23.43 -15.99 -5.91
N GLY A 138 -23.59 -16.93 -6.86
CA GLY A 138 -23.69 -18.37 -6.57
C GLY A 138 -22.66 -18.91 -5.56
N ARG A 139 -21.40 -19.06 -5.99
CA ARG A 139 -20.27 -19.40 -5.10
C ARG A 139 -19.33 -18.22 -5.05
N PHE A 140 -19.69 -17.25 -4.22
CA PHE A 140 -19.04 -15.95 -4.19
C PHE A 140 -18.15 -15.83 -2.95
N ALA A 141 -16.87 -15.58 -3.18
CA ALA A 141 -15.89 -15.47 -2.12
C ALA A 141 -15.01 -14.24 -2.34
N LEU A 142 -14.73 -13.54 -1.25
CA LEU A 142 -13.98 -12.31 -1.21
C LEU A 142 -12.79 -12.49 -0.27
N ASP A 143 -11.62 -12.04 -0.69
CA ASP A 143 -10.36 -12.18 0.03
C ASP A 143 -9.68 -10.82 0.02
N ALA A 144 -9.15 -10.42 1.18
CA ALA A 144 -8.56 -9.10 1.40
C ALA A 144 -9.60 -7.96 1.26
N ILE A 145 -10.45 -7.86 2.27
CA ILE A 145 -11.70 -7.09 2.23
C ILE A 145 -11.46 -5.58 2.43
N PHE A 146 -11.87 -4.77 1.45
CA PHE A 146 -11.98 -3.33 1.61
C PHE A 146 -13.45 -2.95 1.81
N ALA A 147 -13.82 -2.73 3.07
CA ALA A 147 -15.21 -2.54 3.48
C ALA A 147 -15.80 -1.19 3.02
N THR A 148 -17.09 -1.21 2.70
CA THR A 148 -17.88 -0.02 2.36
C THR A 148 -18.49 0.63 3.60
N GLY A 149 -18.60 1.96 3.64
CA GLY A 149 -19.22 2.67 4.76
C GLY A 149 -18.36 2.80 6.02
N VAL A 150 -17.07 2.46 5.92
CA VAL A 150 -16.05 2.77 6.94
C VAL A 150 -15.59 4.22 6.76
N SER A 151 -15.48 4.97 7.85
CA SER A 151 -15.00 6.36 7.81
C SER A 151 -13.52 6.42 7.44
N ASN A 152 -13.05 7.55 6.89
CA ASN A 152 -11.61 7.73 6.61
C ASN A 152 -10.76 7.60 7.88
N HIS A 153 -11.27 8.08 9.02
CA HIS A 153 -10.62 7.93 10.32
C HIS A 153 -10.42 6.45 10.68
N ASP A 154 -11.50 5.66 10.66
CA ASP A 154 -11.45 4.27 11.11
C ASP A 154 -10.61 3.39 10.15
N LEU A 155 -10.65 3.71 8.84
CA LEU A 155 -9.79 3.07 7.84
C LEU A 155 -8.31 3.30 8.16
N LEU A 156 -7.92 4.56 8.40
CA LEU A 156 -6.54 4.90 8.71
C LEU A 156 -6.10 4.36 10.07
N ALA A 157 -6.96 4.42 11.08
CA ALA A 157 -6.69 3.86 12.41
C ALA A 157 -6.48 2.34 12.35
N ALA A 158 -7.28 1.62 11.56
CA ALA A 158 -7.10 0.18 11.33
C ALA A 158 -5.76 -0.12 10.63
N GLN A 159 -5.35 0.70 9.66
CA GLN A 159 -4.07 0.51 8.98
C GLN A 159 -2.87 0.85 9.85
N TYR A 160 -2.98 1.86 10.72
CA TYR A 160 -1.97 2.13 11.75
C TYR A 160 -1.82 0.92 12.65
N LYS A 161 -2.93 0.40 13.20
CA LYS A 161 -2.92 -0.79 14.06
C LYS A 161 -2.27 -1.99 13.35
N SER A 162 -2.61 -2.23 12.08
CA SER A 162 -2.02 -3.32 11.30
C SER A 162 -0.50 -3.14 11.09
N THR A 163 -0.07 -1.93 10.74
CA THR A 163 1.36 -1.61 10.53
C THR A 163 2.17 -1.77 11.83
N GLN A 164 1.61 -1.35 12.98
CA GLN A 164 2.24 -1.54 14.28
C GLN A 164 2.36 -3.02 14.66
N ASN A 165 1.29 -3.79 14.40
CA ASN A 165 1.33 -5.22 14.62
C ASN A 165 2.41 -5.90 13.77
N MET A 166 2.67 -5.41 12.55
CA MET A 166 3.77 -5.92 11.71
C MET A 166 5.16 -5.68 12.33
N ILE A 167 5.38 -4.56 13.03
CA ILE A 167 6.61 -4.34 13.79
C ILE A 167 6.75 -5.37 14.92
N TYR A 168 5.65 -5.68 15.63
CA TYR A 168 5.66 -6.73 16.66
C TYR A 168 5.81 -8.14 16.08
N ARG A 169 5.28 -8.40 14.88
CA ARG A 169 5.53 -9.64 14.13
C ARG A 169 6.98 -9.77 13.70
N ALA A 170 7.61 -8.68 13.27
CA ALA A 170 9.03 -8.66 12.98
C ALA A 170 9.87 -8.99 14.22
N ASP A 171 9.49 -8.48 15.40
CA ASP A 171 10.11 -8.85 16.68
C ASP A 171 9.91 -10.34 17.00
N ALA A 172 8.68 -10.86 16.87
CA ALA A 172 8.38 -12.27 17.07
C ALA A 172 9.21 -13.17 16.14
N ALA A 173 9.34 -12.80 14.86
CA ALA A 173 10.15 -13.52 13.88
C ALA A 173 11.64 -13.44 14.25
N CYS A 174 12.10 -12.28 14.71
CA CYS A 174 13.46 -12.10 15.19
C CYS A 174 13.79 -13.01 16.38
N LEU A 175 12.84 -13.23 17.29
CA LEU A 175 13.01 -14.14 18.44
C LEU A 175 13.12 -15.62 18.02
N ALA A 176 12.46 -15.99 16.93
CA ALA A 176 12.50 -17.34 16.37
C ALA A 176 13.73 -17.57 15.47
N GLU A 177 14.37 -16.51 14.98
CA GLU A 177 15.48 -16.56 14.01
C GLU A 177 16.83 -16.27 14.67
N PRO A 178 17.72 -17.27 14.89
CA PRO A 178 19.01 -17.08 15.53
C PRO A 178 19.95 -16.10 14.83
N SER A 179 19.78 -15.91 13.51
CA SER A 179 20.59 -14.95 12.74
C SER A 179 20.11 -13.50 12.84
N CYS A 180 18.93 -13.25 13.43
CA CYS A 180 18.41 -11.90 13.57
C CYS A 180 19.32 -11.04 14.48
N PRO A 181 19.66 -9.79 14.11
CA PRO A 181 20.53 -8.92 14.88
C PRO A 181 20.07 -8.63 16.31
N PHE A 182 18.77 -8.79 16.58
CA PHE A 182 18.16 -8.47 17.87
C PHE A 182 17.71 -9.70 18.67
N ASN A 183 17.93 -10.92 18.15
CA ASN A 183 17.45 -12.17 18.77
C ASN A 183 17.84 -12.29 20.25
N TYR A 184 19.11 -12.00 20.56
CA TYR A 184 19.68 -12.09 21.91
C TYR A 184 19.23 -10.97 22.87
N GLN A 185 18.57 -9.93 22.36
CA GLN A 185 18.09 -8.79 23.15
C GLN A 185 16.68 -9.04 23.71
N GLY A 186 15.98 -10.07 23.21
CA GLY A 186 14.68 -10.49 23.70
C GLY A 186 13.50 -9.67 23.16
N LYS A 187 12.31 -9.97 23.67
CA LYS A 187 11.04 -9.37 23.23
C LYS A 187 11.06 -7.84 23.39
N GLY A 188 10.63 -7.14 22.35
CA GLY A 188 10.58 -5.68 22.25
C GLY A 188 11.86 -5.04 21.73
N SER A 189 12.82 -5.83 21.24
CA SER A 189 14.10 -5.31 20.77
C SER A 189 14.01 -4.69 19.37
N VAL A 190 13.18 -5.24 18.49
CA VAL A 190 12.93 -4.68 17.15
C VAL A 190 12.16 -3.34 17.21
N PRO A 191 11.04 -3.19 17.96
CA PRO A 191 10.40 -1.89 18.13
C PRO A 191 11.35 -0.82 18.68
N LYS A 192 12.18 -1.20 19.66
CA LYS A 192 13.19 -0.29 20.20
C LYS A 192 14.24 0.11 19.17
N ALA A 193 14.72 -0.83 18.37
CA ALA A 193 15.66 -0.55 17.28
C ALA A 193 15.03 0.39 16.24
N PHE A 194 13.75 0.22 15.93
CA PHE A 194 13.01 1.12 15.05
C PHE A 194 12.94 2.54 15.62
N ASP A 195 12.58 2.71 16.90
CA ASP A 195 12.61 4.03 17.56
C ASP A 195 14.00 4.69 17.50
N GLU A 196 15.07 3.92 17.70
CA GLU A 196 16.45 4.42 17.60
C GLU A 196 16.81 4.86 16.16
N VAL A 197 16.40 4.10 15.14
CA VAL A 197 16.57 4.47 13.72
C VAL A 197 15.79 5.74 13.38
N LEU A 198 14.54 5.86 13.84
CA LEU A 198 13.76 7.09 13.68
C LEU A 198 14.43 8.30 14.34
N ALA A 199 15.02 8.12 15.53
CA ALA A 199 15.74 9.19 16.22
C ALA A 199 17.01 9.64 15.48
N LEU A 200 17.76 8.69 14.89
CA LEU A 200 18.92 8.99 14.06
C LEU A 200 18.54 9.74 12.77
N ALA A 201 17.43 9.35 12.15
CA ALA A 201 16.93 10.04 10.96
C ALA A 201 16.40 11.45 11.31
N SER A 202 15.68 11.59 12.42
CA SER A 202 15.08 12.87 12.84
C SER A 202 16.11 13.93 13.24
N ASN A 203 17.29 13.52 13.73
CA ASN A 203 18.33 14.45 14.17
C ASN A 203 19.40 14.75 13.10
N GLY A 204 19.21 14.26 11.87
CA GLY A 204 20.14 14.45 10.76
C GLY A 204 21.40 13.59 10.80
N SER A 205 21.46 12.55 11.64
CA SER A 205 22.59 11.60 11.68
C SER A 205 22.49 10.50 10.63
N ALA A 206 21.36 10.40 9.92
CA ALA A 206 21.13 9.48 8.82
C ALA A 206 21.22 10.19 7.46
N PRO A 207 21.58 9.49 6.37
CA PRO A 207 21.51 10.01 5.00
C PRO A 207 20.09 10.00 4.41
N VAL A 208 19.09 9.58 5.19
CA VAL A 208 17.67 9.49 4.81
C VAL A 208 16.83 10.27 5.82
N SER A 209 15.69 10.80 5.39
CA SER A 209 14.79 11.51 6.30
C SER A 209 14.02 10.54 7.21
N VAL A 210 13.51 11.02 8.33
CA VAL A 210 12.61 10.23 9.19
C VAL A 210 11.32 9.83 8.44
N HIS A 211 10.90 10.63 7.46
CA HIS A 211 9.74 10.32 6.62
C HIS A 211 10.04 9.14 5.71
N ASP A 212 11.19 9.13 5.03
CA ASP A 212 11.60 8.01 4.15
C ASP A 212 11.66 6.69 4.92
N VAL A 213 12.19 6.72 6.15
CA VAL A 213 12.21 5.54 7.03
C VAL A 213 10.79 5.01 7.27
N ARG A 214 9.85 5.89 7.62
CA ARG A 214 8.45 5.51 7.88
C ARG A 214 7.73 5.00 6.63
N GLU A 215 8.00 5.58 5.48
CA GLU A 215 7.43 5.12 4.21
C GLU A 215 7.96 3.75 3.80
N GLN A 216 9.26 3.54 3.93
CA GLN A 216 9.90 2.26 3.62
C GLN A 216 9.31 1.13 4.46
N VAL A 217 8.99 1.39 5.73
CA VAL A 217 8.27 0.43 6.58
C VAL A 217 6.95 0.00 5.94
N ALA A 218 6.09 0.95 5.58
CA ALA A 218 4.78 0.63 5.03
C ALA A 218 4.85 0.09 3.59
N LEU A 219 5.65 0.68 2.71
CA LEU A 219 5.61 0.48 1.25
C LEU A 219 6.64 -0.49 0.69
N ASN A 220 7.74 -0.74 1.40
CA ASN A 220 8.80 -1.64 0.93
C ASN A 220 8.92 -2.90 1.78
N TYR A 221 8.78 -2.76 3.09
CA TYR A 221 8.90 -3.89 4.00
C TYR A 221 7.60 -4.63 4.22
N PHE A 222 6.47 -3.93 4.41
CA PHE A 222 5.25 -4.59 4.87
C PHE A 222 4.10 -4.65 3.86
N ILE A 223 4.15 -3.92 2.74
CA ILE A 223 3.07 -3.96 1.75
C ILE A 223 3.04 -5.29 1.01
N GLY A 224 1.84 -5.86 0.82
CA GLY A 224 1.67 -7.09 0.05
C GLY A 224 2.20 -8.32 0.79
N GLN A 225 3.48 -8.63 0.63
CA GLN A 225 4.17 -9.76 1.28
C GLN A 225 5.24 -9.23 2.24
N PRO A 226 5.00 -9.28 3.57
CA PRO A 226 5.89 -8.69 4.55
C PRO A 226 7.27 -9.33 4.61
N ARG A 227 8.31 -8.52 4.43
CA ARG A 227 9.74 -8.90 4.48
C ARG A 227 10.31 -8.70 5.89
N LEU A 228 9.75 -9.42 6.87
CA LEU A 228 10.05 -9.20 8.29
C LEU A 228 11.55 -9.33 8.63
N ASN A 229 12.22 -10.33 8.06
CA ASN A 229 13.65 -10.56 8.28
C ASN A 229 14.53 -9.48 7.64
N ASP A 230 14.15 -8.98 6.46
CA ASP A 230 14.88 -7.90 5.79
C ASP A 230 14.72 -6.58 6.53
N PHE A 231 13.53 -6.30 7.06
CA PHE A 231 13.30 -5.17 7.94
C PHE A 231 14.20 -5.23 9.18
N ASN A 232 14.24 -6.38 9.86
CA ASN A 232 15.13 -6.60 11.01
C ASN A 232 16.62 -6.41 10.64
N ALA A 233 17.04 -6.94 9.49
CA ALA A 233 18.41 -6.77 9.01
C ALA A 233 18.73 -5.30 8.70
N ALA A 234 17.81 -4.57 8.07
CA ALA A 234 17.98 -3.16 7.70
C ALA A 234 18.04 -2.24 8.92
N LEU A 235 17.26 -2.52 9.96
CA LEU A 235 17.38 -1.84 11.26
C LEU A 235 18.77 -2.08 11.86
N GLY A 236 19.22 -3.35 11.92
CA GLY A 236 20.53 -3.70 12.45
C GLY A 236 21.67 -3.03 11.68
N GLN A 237 21.56 -2.95 10.36
CA GLN A 237 22.52 -2.26 9.49
C GLN A 237 22.54 -0.74 9.75
N ALA A 238 21.37 -0.10 9.83
CA ALA A 238 21.25 1.34 10.05
C ALA A 238 21.84 1.78 11.39
N LEU A 239 21.61 1.01 12.46
CA LEU A 239 22.21 1.25 13.77
C LEU A 239 23.74 1.12 13.78
N ASN A 240 24.32 0.46 12.77
CA ASN A 240 25.76 0.37 12.54
C ASN A 240 26.25 1.33 11.43
N GLY A 241 25.43 2.31 11.04
CA GLY A 241 25.77 3.35 10.06
C GLY A 241 25.61 2.93 8.59
N ASN A 242 25.10 1.72 8.31
CA ASN A 242 24.79 1.29 6.95
C ASN A 242 23.30 1.46 6.64
N TRP A 243 22.99 2.44 5.79
CA TRP A 243 21.61 2.81 5.45
C TRP A 243 21.14 2.25 4.09
N THR A 244 21.87 1.34 3.46
CA THR A 244 21.52 0.79 2.13
C THR A 244 20.14 0.13 2.06
N GLY A 245 19.63 -0.38 3.19
CA GLY A 245 18.27 -0.93 3.25
C GLY A 245 17.15 0.12 3.12
N TRP A 246 17.49 1.39 3.32
CA TRP A 246 16.56 2.52 3.36
C TRP A 246 16.66 3.42 2.12
N ASP A 247 17.43 3.01 1.11
CA ASP A 247 17.63 3.74 -0.15
C ASP A 247 16.45 3.54 -1.11
N TYR A 248 15.93 4.63 -1.69
CA TYR A 248 14.57 4.70 -2.26
C TYR A 248 14.53 4.61 -3.79
N ALA A 249 13.54 3.88 -4.33
CA ALA A 249 13.05 4.01 -5.70
C ALA A 249 11.52 3.94 -5.71
N SER A 250 10.88 4.96 -6.30
CA SER A 250 9.45 5.29 -6.24
C SER A 250 8.46 4.14 -6.48
N THR A 251 7.37 4.11 -5.69
CA THR A 251 6.15 3.36 -6.00
C THR A 251 4.98 4.32 -6.27
N GLY A 252 4.26 4.09 -7.37
CA GLY A 252 2.98 4.74 -7.67
C GLY A 252 1.83 4.00 -6.99
N ALA A 253 0.79 4.71 -6.57
CA ALA A 253 -0.31 4.12 -5.81
C ALA A 253 -1.69 4.51 -6.36
N ALA A 254 -2.70 3.69 -6.02
CA ALA A 254 -4.04 3.66 -6.63
C ALA A 254 -5.14 4.30 -5.75
N LEU A 255 -5.99 5.10 -6.39
CA LEU A 255 -6.93 6.06 -5.79
C LEU A 255 -8.03 5.45 -4.88
N THR A 256 -8.36 6.14 -3.78
CA THR A 256 -9.48 5.86 -2.85
C THR A 256 -10.44 7.05 -2.71
N ASN A 257 -11.54 6.91 -1.96
CA ASN A 257 -12.51 8.00 -1.73
C ASN A 257 -12.02 8.97 -0.63
N VAL A 258 -12.41 10.25 -0.70
CA VAL A 258 -12.07 11.32 0.28
C VAL A 258 -13.34 12.07 0.66
N GLU A 259 -13.64 12.13 1.96
CA GLU A 259 -14.87 12.78 2.49
C GLU A 259 -14.73 14.30 2.64
N ASP A 260 -13.54 14.78 3.02
CA ASP A 260 -13.19 16.19 3.14
C ASP A 260 -11.81 16.40 2.49
N ASN A 261 -11.79 17.19 1.41
CA ASN A 261 -10.59 17.46 0.63
C ASN A 261 -9.95 18.82 0.94
N SER A 262 -10.22 19.39 2.11
CA SER A 262 -9.59 20.61 2.60
C SER A 262 -8.33 20.32 3.43
N PHE A 263 -7.45 21.32 3.56
CA PHE A 263 -6.32 21.25 4.48
C PHE A 263 -6.78 21.12 5.95
N GLU A 264 -7.92 21.71 6.32
CA GLU A 264 -8.51 21.58 7.65
C GLU A 264 -8.95 20.12 7.91
N GLY A 265 -9.63 19.50 6.95
CA GLY A 265 -10.00 18.09 6.99
C GLY A 265 -8.78 17.17 7.13
N TRP A 266 -7.75 17.42 6.30
CA TRP A 266 -6.48 16.70 6.38
C TRP A 266 -5.79 16.84 7.75
N SER A 267 -5.70 18.06 8.26
CA SER A 267 -5.06 18.36 9.55
C SER A 267 -5.80 17.69 10.71
N SER A 268 -7.13 17.78 10.72
CA SER A 268 -7.98 17.15 11.72
C SER A 268 -7.85 15.63 11.67
N LEU A 269 -7.82 15.03 10.48
CA LEU A 269 -7.64 13.60 10.28
C LEU A 269 -6.29 13.14 10.86
N ARG A 270 -5.18 13.81 10.52
CA ARG A 270 -3.86 13.48 11.10
C ARG A 270 -3.85 13.60 12.62
N GLU A 271 -4.45 14.65 13.18
CA GLU A 271 -4.48 14.85 14.63
C GLU A 271 -5.23 13.72 15.33
N SER A 272 -6.39 13.33 14.81
CA SER A 272 -7.20 12.25 15.38
C SER A 272 -6.50 10.88 15.36
N LEU A 273 -5.58 10.65 14.43
CA LEU A 273 -4.88 9.37 14.27
C LEU A 273 -3.72 9.17 15.25
N LYS A 274 -3.29 10.22 15.97
CA LYS A 274 -2.20 10.11 16.97
C LYS A 274 -2.51 9.11 18.08
N GLU A 275 -3.78 8.98 18.47
CA GLU A 275 -4.18 8.00 19.48
C GLU A 275 -4.06 6.55 18.97
N ALA A 276 -4.22 6.35 17.65
CA ALA A 276 -4.10 5.04 17.02
C ALA A 276 -2.63 4.64 16.75
N ASP A 277 -1.71 5.61 16.61
CA ASP A 277 -0.29 5.39 16.27
C ASP A 277 0.62 5.25 17.51
N THR A 278 0.51 4.14 18.22
CA THR A 278 1.28 3.89 19.45
C THR A 278 2.75 3.51 19.22
N ALA A 279 3.14 3.14 17.99
CA ALA A 279 4.53 2.80 17.64
C ALA A 279 5.24 3.87 16.79
N ASN A 280 4.72 5.11 16.77
CA ASN A 280 5.31 6.26 16.07
C ASN A 280 5.58 6.04 14.57
N VAL A 281 4.78 5.19 13.92
CA VAL A 281 4.91 4.89 12.49
C VAL A 281 4.62 6.15 11.67
N ASN A 282 3.67 6.98 12.11
CA ASN A 282 3.27 8.28 11.55
C ASN A 282 2.89 8.28 10.06
N PHE A 283 2.97 7.14 9.38
CA PHE A 283 2.71 6.97 7.96
C PHE A 283 2.00 5.65 7.69
N VAL A 284 0.95 5.67 6.89
CA VAL A 284 0.29 4.47 6.35
C VAL A 284 -0.13 4.66 4.89
N PHE A 285 -0.22 3.56 4.14
CA PHE A 285 -0.49 3.56 2.70
C PHE A 285 -1.70 4.42 2.28
N PHE A 286 -2.83 4.33 2.99
CA PHE A 286 -4.05 5.06 2.66
C PHE A 286 -3.98 6.55 2.94
N GLN A 287 -3.00 7.05 3.71
CA GLN A 287 -2.81 8.49 3.87
C GLN A 287 -2.36 9.15 2.57
N VAL A 288 -1.44 8.51 1.85
CA VAL A 288 -1.02 8.99 0.52
C VAL A 288 -2.20 8.92 -0.45
N MET A 289 -3.00 7.86 -0.39
CA MET A 289 -4.18 7.73 -1.25
C MET A 289 -5.22 8.81 -0.98
N HIS A 290 -5.46 9.14 0.29
CA HIS A 290 -6.30 10.26 0.66
C HIS A 290 -5.80 11.58 0.08
N LEU A 291 -4.49 11.85 0.13
CA LEU A 291 -3.90 13.05 -0.44
C LEU A 291 -4.01 13.12 -1.98
N ILE A 292 -3.78 12.01 -2.68
CA ILE A 292 -3.94 12.00 -4.14
C ILE A 292 -5.42 12.20 -4.52
N CYS A 293 -6.34 11.66 -3.73
CA CYS A 293 -7.75 11.70 -4.07
C CYS A 293 -8.42 13.02 -3.72
N SER A 294 -7.87 13.79 -2.77
CA SER A 294 -8.37 15.12 -2.43
C SER A 294 -8.34 16.09 -3.62
N SER A 295 -7.42 15.84 -4.56
CA SER A 295 -7.17 16.68 -5.73
C SER A 295 -7.58 16.01 -7.05
N TRP A 296 -8.32 14.89 -6.97
CA TRP A 296 -8.86 14.24 -8.13
C TRP A 296 -10.02 15.05 -8.74
N PRO A 297 -10.07 15.27 -10.07
CA PRO A 297 -11.01 16.20 -10.68
C PRO A 297 -12.45 15.66 -10.76
N TYR A 298 -12.66 14.38 -10.46
CA TYR A 298 -13.97 13.72 -10.48
C TYR A 298 -14.42 13.34 -9.08
N THR A 299 -15.70 13.52 -8.82
CA THR A 299 -16.33 13.12 -7.56
C THR A 299 -16.33 11.60 -7.41
N ALA A 300 -15.93 11.12 -6.25
CA ALA A 300 -16.03 9.71 -5.92
C ALA A 300 -17.48 9.24 -5.78
N SER A 301 -17.68 7.93 -5.86
CA SER A 301 -18.98 7.28 -5.57
C SER A 301 -19.33 7.42 -4.07
N SER A 302 -20.61 7.25 -3.71
CA SER A 302 -21.02 7.26 -2.30
C SER A 302 -20.34 6.12 -1.52
N ASN A 303 -19.80 6.42 -0.33
CA ASN A 303 -19.24 5.46 0.62
C ASN A 303 -20.28 5.10 1.70
N GLU A 304 -21.42 4.59 1.27
CA GLU A 304 -22.49 4.15 2.18
C GLU A 304 -22.36 2.68 2.53
N LYS A 305 -22.84 2.32 3.73
CA LYS A 305 -23.01 0.94 4.14
C LYS A 305 -23.90 0.18 3.16
N LEU A 306 -23.49 -1.03 2.80
CA LEU A 306 -24.26 -1.89 1.92
C LEU A 306 -25.13 -2.86 2.73
N SER A 307 -26.24 -3.30 2.13
CA SER A 307 -27.04 -4.42 2.64
C SER A 307 -26.88 -5.59 1.70
N VAL A 308 -25.99 -6.51 2.05
CA VAL A 308 -25.66 -7.66 1.20
C VAL A 308 -26.46 -8.88 1.64
N ASN A 309 -27.46 -9.25 0.84
CA ASN A 309 -28.34 -10.38 1.12
C ASN A 309 -27.91 -11.69 0.41
N ALA A 310 -26.62 -11.92 0.31
CA ALA A 310 -26.00 -13.09 -0.30
C ALA A 310 -25.29 -13.96 0.76
N SER A 311 -25.24 -15.28 0.53
CA SER A 311 -24.39 -16.20 1.29
C SER A 311 -23.04 -16.30 0.62
N MET A 312 -21.99 -15.86 1.30
CA MET A 312 -20.64 -15.76 0.75
C MET A 312 -19.61 -16.29 1.74
N VAL A 313 -18.36 -16.36 1.29
CA VAL A 313 -17.19 -16.52 2.15
C VAL A 313 -16.36 -15.25 2.08
N LEU A 314 -16.13 -14.60 3.21
CA LEU A 314 -15.18 -13.51 3.36
C LEU A 314 -13.89 -14.09 3.95
N VAL A 315 -12.74 -13.66 3.46
CA VAL A 315 -11.43 -14.11 3.92
C VAL A 315 -10.56 -12.92 4.24
N THR A 316 -9.84 -13.03 5.35
CA THR A 316 -8.87 -12.05 5.81
C THR A 316 -7.67 -12.78 6.42
N ALA A 317 -6.60 -12.03 6.68
CA ALA A 317 -5.48 -12.47 7.51
C ALA A 317 -5.36 -11.58 8.75
N ASP A 318 -4.80 -12.11 9.84
CA ASP A 318 -4.61 -11.37 11.11
C ASP A 318 -3.93 -10.02 10.90
N TRP A 319 -2.87 -10.01 10.07
CA TRP A 319 -2.03 -8.85 9.81
C TRP A 319 -1.88 -8.54 8.32
N ASP A 320 -3.02 -8.40 7.64
CA ASP A 320 -3.06 -7.76 6.33
C ASP A 320 -2.88 -6.24 6.50
N LEU A 321 -1.78 -5.68 6.00
CA LEU A 321 -1.52 -4.24 6.07
C LEU A 321 -2.42 -3.45 5.10
N VAL A 322 -2.69 -4.01 3.93
CA VAL A 322 -3.38 -3.30 2.85
C VAL A 322 -4.88 -3.26 3.15
N THR A 323 -5.47 -4.37 3.58
CA THR A 323 -6.87 -4.48 4.00
C THR A 323 -6.94 -5.09 5.39
N PRO A 324 -6.74 -4.28 6.46
CA PRO A 324 -6.75 -4.77 7.83
C PRO A 324 -7.98 -5.60 8.15
N THR A 325 -7.81 -6.66 8.94
CA THR A 325 -8.89 -7.60 9.33
C THR A 325 -10.10 -6.91 9.99
N ASP A 326 -9.89 -5.75 10.60
CA ASP A 326 -10.96 -4.90 11.12
C ASP A 326 -11.96 -4.48 10.01
N LEU A 327 -11.50 -4.27 8.76
CA LEU A 327 -12.37 -4.01 7.60
C LEU A 327 -13.20 -5.24 7.24
N ALA A 328 -12.58 -6.43 7.16
CA ALA A 328 -13.31 -7.67 6.93
C ALA A 328 -14.36 -7.92 8.03
N THR A 329 -14.02 -7.61 9.28
CA THR A 329 -14.92 -7.72 10.43
C THR A 329 -16.09 -6.75 10.31
N PHE A 330 -15.85 -5.51 9.88
CA PHE A 330 -16.89 -4.51 9.65
C PHE A 330 -17.83 -4.93 8.51
N GLU A 331 -17.27 -5.32 7.35
CA GLU A 331 -18.06 -5.77 6.21
C GLU A 331 -18.86 -7.04 6.51
N TRP A 332 -18.31 -7.92 7.35
CA TRP A 332 -19.01 -9.13 7.75
C TRP A 332 -20.32 -8.84 8.50
N GLN A 333 -20.41 -7.71 9.20
CA GLN A 333 -21.67 -7.24 9.82
C GLN A 333 -22.72 -6.83 8.76
N GLN A 334 -22.28 -6.46 7.55
CA GLN A 334 -23.11 -6.08 6.41
C GLN A 334 -23.56 -7.29 5.57
N THR A 335 -22.96 -8.47 5.82
CA THR A 335 -23.18 -9.73 5.10
C THR A 335 -23.65 -10.86 6.06
N PRO A 336 -24.82 -10.74 6.72
CA PRO A 336 -25.21 -11.57 7.87
C PRO A 336 -25.42 -13.07 7.58
N LYS A 337 -25.36 -13.48 6.31
CA LYS A 337 -25.47 -14.88 5.86
C LYS A 337 -24.14 -15.51 5.48
N SER A 338 -23.04 -14.77 5.61
CA SER A 338 -21.71 -15.17 5.15
C SER A 338 -20.87 -15.73 6.29
N VAL A 339 -19.89 -16.56 5.92
CA VAL A 339 -18.83 -17.03 6.83
C VAL A 339 -17.62 -16.12 6.69
N LEU A 340 -16.94 -15.85 7.80
CA LEU A 340 -15.63 -15.20 7.82
C LEU A 340 -14.55 -16.24 8.12
N ILE A 341 -13.58 -16.36 7.22
CA ILE A 341 -12.35 -17.14 7.41
C ILE A 341 -11.24 -16.14 7.77
N ASP A 342 -10.67 -16.30 8.95
CA ASP A 342 -9.54 -15.50 9.43
C ASP A 342 -8.29 -16.37 9.42
N ARG A 343 -7.39 -16.13 8.47
CA ARG A 343 -6.11 -16.81 8.40
C ARG A 343 -5.18 -16.23 9.46
N HIS A 344 -4.65 -17.09 10.32
CA HIS A 344 -3.57 -16.64 11.20
C HIS A 344 -2.28 -16.47 10.39
N GLY A 345 -1.63 -15.32 10.56
CA GLY A 345 -0.43 -14.95 9.80
C GLY A 345 -0.52 -13.60 9.10
N ASP A 346 0.59 -13.24 8.46
CA ASP A 346 0.76 -11.96 7.77
C ASP A 346 0.33 -11.98 6.29
N ALA A 347 0.55 -10.86 5.60
CA ALA A 347 0.34 -10.64 4.15
C ALA A 347 -1.06 -10.30 3.68
N HIS A 348 -1.09 -9.67 2.50
CA HIS A 348 -2.28 -9.26 1.79
C HIS A 348 -2.87 -10.41 0.98
N GLY A 349 -4.10 -10.77 1.33
CA GLY A 349 -4.82 -11.90 0.75
C GLY A 349 -4.34 -13.27 1.24
N THR A 350 -5.12 -14.29 0.92
CA THR A 350 -4.99 -15.66 1.43
C THR A 350 -5.02 -16.70 0.31
N PHE A 351 -5.61 -16.40 -0.85
CA PHE A 351 -5.80 -17.36 -1.94
C PHE A 351 -4.50 -18.04 -2.40
N ASN A 352 -3.40 -17.28 -2.43
CA ASN A 352 -2.09 -17.77 -2.85
C ASN A 352 -1.24 -18.34 -1.70
N VAL A 353 -1.71 -18.25 -0.45
CA VAL A 353 -1.01 -18.76 0.73
C VAL A 353 -1.47 -20.18 1.04
N PRO A 354 -0.63 -21.22 0.92
CA PRO A 354 -1.02 -22.59 1.24
C PRO A 354 -1.42 -22.72 2.72
N GLY A 355 -2.53 -23.41 2.99
CA GLY A 355 -2.97 -23.64 4.36
C GLY A 355 -4.47 -23.86 4.48
N PRO A 356 -4.96 -24.12 5.71
CA PRO A 356 -6.35 -24.50 5.93
C PRO A 356 -7.35 -23.38 5.57
N ALA A 357 -6.95 -22.11 5.66
CA ALA A 357 -7.78 -20.99 5.21
C ALA A 357 -8.01 -21.02 3.69
N ARG A 358 -6.93 -21.19 2.90
CA ARG A 358 -7.03 -21.38 1.44
C ARG A 358 -7.82 -22.63 1.09
N ASP A 359 -7.59 -23.74 1.79
CA ASP A 359 -8.31 -24.98 1.53
C ASP A 359 -9.82 -24.82 1.78
N ALA A 360 -10.21 -24.14 2.86
CA ALA A 360 -11.60 -23.82 3.16
C ALA A 360 -12.23 -22.89 2.10
N PHE A 361 -11.49 -21.85 1.68
CA PHE A 361 -11.91 -20.96 0.60
C PHE A 361 -12.12 -21.71 -0.72
N VAL A 362 -11.15 -22.51 -1.16
CA VAL A 362 -11.22 -23.30 -2.40
C VAL A 362 -12.33 -24.35 -2.30
N ASN A 363 -12.49 -25.01 -1.14
CA ASN A 363 -13.55 -25.99 -0.95
C ASN A 363 -14.93 -25.36 -1.13
N PHE A 364 -15.18 -24.18 -0.58
CA PHE A 364 -16.43 -23.45 -0.84
C PHE A 364 -16.64 -23.14 -2.32
N LEU A 365 -15.60 -22.71 -3.05
CA LEU A 365 -15.72 -22.48 -4.50
C LEU A 365 -16.02 -23.78 -5.28
N VAL A 366 -15.52 -24.92 -4.82
CA VAL A 366 -15.69 -26.23 -5.47
C VAL A 366 -17.01 -26.90 -5.12
N THR A 367 -17.48 -26.83 -3.88
CA THR A 367 -18.69 -27.54 -3.43
C THR A 367 -19.90 -26.62 -3.29
N GLY A 368 -19.68 -25.36 -2.91
CA GLY A 368 -20.73 -24.42 -2.49
C GLY A 368 -21.13 -24.56 -1.03
N ASP A 369 -20.48 -25.47 -0.29
CA ASP A 369 -20.74 -25.65 1.14
C ASP A 369 -19.97 -24.62 1.94
N LEU A 370 -20.68 -23.88 2.79
CA LEU A 370 -20.04 -22.98 3.75
C LEU A 370 -19.16 -23.80 4.71
N PRO A 371 -17.95 -23.32 5.03
CA PRO A 371 -17.07 -24.04 5.94
C PRO A 371 -17.65 -24.06 7.36
N SER A 372 -17.34 -25.13 8.09
CA SER A 372 -17.75 -25.28 9.49
C SER A 372 -16.87 -24.43 10.40
N ALA A 373 -17.39 -24.10 11.59
CA ALA A 373 -16.61 -23.42 12.62
C ALA A 373 -15.32 -24.17 12.90
N LEU A 374 -14.22 -23.43 13.01
CA LEU A 374 -12.89 -23.92 13.30
C LEU A 374 -12.17 -22.86 14.13
N ASP A 375 -11.41 -23.31 15.12
CA ASP A 375 -10.54 -22.49 15.96
C ASP A 375 -9.24 -23.28 16.12
N ASP A 376 -8.28 -22.99 15.25
CA ASP A 376 -7.00 -23.70 15.11
C ASP A 376 -5.86 -22.68 15.07
N PRO A 377 -4.62 -23.03 15.47
CA PRO A 377 -3.50 -22.09 15.43
C PRO A 377 -3.18 -21.46 14.07
N LYS A 378 -3.73 -21.96 12.96
CA LYS A 378 -3.51 -21.43 11.60
C LYS A 378 -4.73 -20.73 10.98
N VAL A 379 -5.92 -20.94 11.53
CA VAL A 379 -7.16 -20.36 10.99
C VAL A 379 -8.28 -20.37 12.04
N ALA A 380 -9.06 -19.30 12.05
CA ALA A 380 -10.37 -19.25 12.70
C ALA A 380 -11.47 -19.12 11.64
N ILE A 381 -12.58 -19.85 11.80
CA ILE A 381 -13.73 -19.79 10.90
C ILE A 381 -14.97 -19.43 11.72
N TYR A 382 -15.55 -18.27 11.43
CA TYR A 382 -16.69 -17.70 12.13
C TYR A 382 -17.98 -17.88 11.31
N LEU A 383 -18.97 -18.54 11.91
CA LEU A 383 -20.25 -18.85 11.27
C LEU A 383 -21.18 -17.61 11.22
N PRO A 384 -22.15 -17.58 10.29
CA PRO A 384 -23.07 -16.45 10.17
C PRO A 384 -23.76 -16.13 11.50
N GLY A 385 -23.79 -14.85 11.87
CA GLY A 385 -24.39 -14.37 13.11
C GLY A 385 -23.57 -14.61 14.38
N SER A 386 -22.36 -15.15 14.29
CA SER A 386 -21.41 -15.19 15.41
C SER A 386 -20.64 -13.87 15.56
N THR A 387 -19.81 -13.76 16.61
CA THR A 387 -18.99 -12.58 16.86
C THR A 387 -17.51 -12.95 16.76
N ARG A 388 -16.73 -12.16 16.02
CA ARG A 388 -15.27 -12.25 16.02
C ARG A 388 -14.70 -11.56 17.26
N GLY A 389 -13.70 -12.19 17.88
CA GLY A 389 -12.94 -11.61 18.99
C GLY A 389 -11.99 -10.50 18.51
N GLU A 390 -11.16 -9.97 19.42
CA GLU A 390 -10.04 -9.13 19.00
C GLU A 390 -9.01 -9.94 18.22
N SER A 391 -8.28 -9.28 17.32
CA SER A 391 -7.13 -9.90 16.64
C SER A 391 -6.13 -10.44 17.68
N PRO A 392 -5.48 -11.59 17.42
CA PRO A 392 -4.56 -12.18 18.37
C PRO A 392 -3.35 -11.27 18.65
N ASP A 393 -2.76 -11.42 19.84
CA ASP A 393 -1.49 -10.78 20.16
C ASP A 393 -0.44 -11.23 19.12
N PRO A 394 0.27 -10.30 18.43
CA PRO A 394 1.32 -10.62 17.46
C PRO A 394 2.39 -11.60 17.93
N TYR A 395 2.62 -11.70 19.24
CA TYR A 395 3.58 -12.63 19.84
C TYR A 395 2.99 -14.01 20.16
N SER A 396 1.67 -14.15 20.16
CA SER A 396 0.97 -15.38 20.55
C SER A 396 0.81 -16.38 19.40
N VAL A 397 0.83 -15.90 18.16
CA VAL A 397 0.76 -16.73 16.96
C VAL A 397 2.18 -17.07 16.51
N PRO A 398 2.51 -18.35 16.25
CA PRO A 398 3.81 -18.72 15.73
C PRO A 398 4.15 -18.03 14.40
N THR A 399 5.44 -17.79 14.14
CA THR A 399 5.91 -17.16 12.89
C THR A 399 6.37 -18.20 11.87
N GLY A 400 6.23 -17.89 10.58
CA GLY A 400 6.79 -18.64 9.47
C GLY A 400 5.75 -19.30 8.57
N LEU A 401 6.21 -19.77 7.40
CA LEU A 401 5.37 -20.29 6.32
C LEU A 401 4.43 -21.41 6.75
N GLU A 402 4.86 -22.26 7.69
CA GLU A 402 4.03 -23.36 8.16
C GLU A 402 2.81 -22.90 8.96
N TYR A 403 2.85 -21.66 9.48
CA TYR A 403 1.80 -21.04 10.29
C TYR A 403 1.01 -19.97 9.53
N GLY A 404 1.27 -19.80 8.24
CA GLY A 404 0.50 -18.91 7.37
C GLY A 404 1.19 -17.57 7.07
N ASP A 405 2.37 -17.28 7.59
CA ASP A 405 3.14 -16.09 7.16
C ASP A 405 3.68 -16.28 5.73
N THR A 406 4.05 -15.17 5.09
CA THR A 406 4.74 -15.14 3.80
C THR A 406 6.25 -14.94 3.97
N VAL A 407 7.02 -15.16 2.89
CA VAL A 407 8.50 -15.20 2.91
C VAL A 407 9.13 -13.83 2.85
#